data_AF-A0A1V5XVJ4-F1
#
_entry.id   AF-A0A1V5XVJ4-F1
#
_cell.length_a   1.000
_cell.length_b   1.000
_cell.length_c   1.000
_cell.angle_alpha   90.00
_cell.angle_beta   90.00
_cell.angle_gamma   90.00
#
_symmetry.space_group_name_H-M   'P 1'
#
loop_
_entity.id
_entity.type
_entity.pdbx_description
1 polymer ?
#
loop_
_entity_poly.entity_id
_entity_poly.type
_entity_poly.pdbx_seq_one_letter_code
_entity_poly.pdbx_strand_id
1 'polypeptide(L)'
;MRQDIIQTLKDPDPGFVKILEKIPDSDPAIEPKIVAALPRLQEFFVLKRVAFKNRDMAAFQKILNDEILFVRDLGQIAFHF
;
A
#
# COMPACT_ATOMS: atom_id res chain seq x y z
N MET A 1 -11.11 2.12 -14.17
CA MET A 1 -9.71 1.96 -13.70
C MET A 1 -9.60 2.24 -12.21
N ARG A 2 -9.55 3.47 -11.69
CA ARG A 2 -9.37 3.69 -10.23
C ARG A 2 -10.48 3.10 -9.32
N GLN A 3 -11.73 3.07 -9.80
CA GLN A 3 -12.81 2.40 -9.05
C GLN A 3 -12.66 0.88 -9.03
N ASP A 4 -12.22 0.25 -10.13
CA ASP A 4 -11.90 -1.18 -10.17
C ASP A 4 -10.78 -1.53 -9.18
N ILE A 5 -9.78 -0.65 -9.07
CA ILE A 5 -8.68 -0.77 -8.14
C ILE A 5 -9.16 -0.73 -6.69
N ILE A 6 -10.05 0.21 -6.35
CA ILE A 6 -10.65 0.28 -5.00
C ILE A 6 -11.54 -0.95 -4.72
N GLN A 7 -12.20 -1.51 -5.74
CA GLN A 7 -13.00 -2.73 -5.62
C GLN A 7 -12.18 -3.99 -5.30
N THR A 8 -10.88 -4.02 -5.63
CA THR A 8 -9.99 -5.12 -5.23
C THR A 8 -9.65 -5.12 -3.74
N LEU A 9 -9.90 -4.02 -3.03
CA LEU A 9 -9.66 -3.91 -1.59
C LEU A 9 -10.88 -4.42 -0.81
N LYS A 10 -10.66 -5.43 0.04
CA LYS A 10 -11.67 -5.90 0.98
C LYS A 10 -11.70 -4.96 2.19
N ASP A 11 -12.82 -4.27 2.39
CA ASP A 11 -13.02 -3.27 3.45
C ASP A 11 -11.98 -2.12 3.38
N PRO A 12 -12.05 -1.25 2.36
CA PRO A 12 -11.03 -0.24 2.16
C PRO A 12 -11.08 0.86 3.23
N ASP A 13 -9.94 1.13 3.88
CA ASP A 13 -9.87 2.22 4.87
C ASP A 13 -10.08 3.58 4.17
N PRO A 14 -10.99 4.44 4.66
CA PRO A 14 -11.31 5.71 3.99
C PRO A 14 -10.13 6.69 3.93
N GLY A 15 -9.18 6.60 4.86
CA GLY A 15 -7.93 7.37 4.80
C GLY A 15 -7.00 6.85 3.71
N PHE A 16 -6.96 5.53 3.52
CA PHE A 16 -6.18 4.90 2.46
C PHE A 16 -6.75 5.20 1.07
N VAL A 17 -8.07 5.11 0.89
CA VAL A 17 -8.74 5.46 -0.38
C VAL A 17 -8.44 6.89 -0.81
N LYS A 18 -8.53 7.86 0.12
CA LYS A 18 -8.19 9.27 -0.17
C LYS A 18 -6.75 9.48 -0.62
N ILE A 19 -5.83 8.60 -0.23
CA ILE A 19 -4.44 8.64 -0.70
C ILE A 19 -4.40 8.11 -2.14
N LEU A 20 -5.03 6.96 -2.41
CA LEU A 20 -5.11 6.39 -3.76
C LEU A 20 -5.76 7.33 -4.76
N GLU A 21 -6.80 8.07 -4.36
CA GLU A 21 -7.47 9.06 -5.19
C GLU A 21 -6.54 10.19 -5.66
N LYS A 22 -5.47 10.47 -4.93
CA LYS A 22 -4.47 11.51 -5.25
C LYS A 22 -3.30 11.02 -6.10
N ILE A 23 -3.16 9.71 -6.27
CA ILE A 23 -2.08 9.14 -7.08
C ILE A 23 -2.47 9.32 -8.56
N PRO A 24 -1.60 9.88 -9.41
CA PRO A 24 -1.86 9.96 -10.85
C PRO A 24 -1.98 8.56 -11.44
N ASP A 25 -2.74 8.42 -12.53
CA ASP A 25 -2.86 7.12 -13.21
C ASP A 25 -1.47 6.63 -13.62
N SER A 26 -1.18 5.39 -13.25
CA SER A 26 0.11 4.76 -13.48
C SER A 26 0.13 4.10 -14.86
N ASP A 27 1.34 3.82 -15.35
CA ASP A 27 1.51 3.13 -16.63
C ASP A 27 0.77 1.76 -16.62
N PRO A 28 0.01 1.42 -17.66
CA PRO A 28 -0.78 0.18 -17.69
C PRO A 28 0.08 -1.09 -17.59
N ALA A 29 1.37 -1.04 -17.89
CA ALA A 29 2.29 -2.18 -17.74
C ALA A 29 2.61 -2.52 -16.27
N ILE A 30 2.56 -1.52 -15.37
CA ILE A 30 2.84 -1.70 -13.94
C ILE A 30 1.56 -1.78 -13.09
N GLU A 31 0.43 -1.33 -13.64
CA GLU A 31 -0.89 -1.35 -13.00
C GLU A 31 -1.26 -2.69 -12.36
N PRO A 32 -1.21 -3.86 -13.03
CA PRO A 32 -1.64 -5.12 -12.42
C PRO A 32 -0.79 -5.54 -11.21
N LYS A 33 0.51 -5.23 -11.23
CA LYS A 33 1.42 -5.51 -10.10
C LYS A 33 1.14 -4.60 -8.91
N ILE A 34 0.91 -3.31 -9.18
CA ILE A 34 0.54 -2.35 -8.14
C ILE A 34 -0.82 -2.74 -7.53
N VAL A 35 -1.82 -3.06 -8.35
CA VAL A 35 -3.16 -3.46 -7.90
C VAL A 35 -3.09 -4.69 -6.99
N ALA A 36 -2.29 -5.70 -7.34
CA ALA A 36 -2.07 -6.88 -6.50
C ALA A 36 -1.41 -6.54 -5.15
N ALA A 37 -0.63 -5.46 -5.08
CA ALA A 37 0.07 -5.01 -3.87
C ALA A 37 -0.80 -4.13 -2.95
N LEU A 38 -1.90 -3.56 -3.45
CA LEU A 38 -2.73 -2.63 -2.69
C LEU A 38 -3.33 -3.18 -1.40
N PRO A 39 -3.83 -4.44 -1.33
CA PRO A 39 -4.33 -4.99 -0.06
C PRO A 39 -3.25 -4.99 1.02
N ARG A 40 -2.00 -5.30 0.63
CA ARG A 40 -0.86 -5.33 1.56
C ARG A 40 -0.45 -3.92 1.99
N LEU A 41 -0.45 -2.95 1.07
CA LEU A 41 -0.19 -1.54 1.37
C LEU A 41 -1.26 -0.96 2.31
N GLN A 42 -2.53 -1.33 2.13
CA GLN A 42 -3.60 -0.96 3.05
C GLN A 42 -3.36 -1.56 4.45
N GLU A 43 -2.97 -2.82 4.52
CA GLU A 43 -2.66 -3.47 5.80
C GLU A 43 -1.55 -2.73 6.54
N PHE A 44 -0.44 -2.37 5.86
CA PHE A 44 0.62 -1.56 6.43
C PHE A 44 0.11 -0.19 6.91
N PHE A 45 -0.76 0.47 6.14
CA PHE A 45 -1.37 1.73 6.55
C PHE A 45 -2.16 1.60 7.86
N VAL A 46 -3.02 0.58 7.96
CA VAL A 46 -3.84 0.35 9.16
C VAL A 46 -2.96 0.00 10.36
N LEU A 47 -1.99 -0.90 10.18
CA LEU A 47 -1.06 -1.32 11.24
C LEU A 47 -0.24 -0.14 11.77
N LYS A 48 0.29 0.71 10.88
CA LYS A 48 1.01 1.94 11.27
C LYS A 48 0.11 2.87 12.09
N ARG A 49 -1.13 3.08 11.65
CA ARG A 49 -2.10 3.93 12.37
C ARG A 49 -2.39 3.39 13.77
N VAL A 50 -2.57 2.07 13.91
CA VAL A 50 -2.82 1.41 15.20
C VAL A 50 -1.60 1.52 16.11
N ALA A 51 -0.40 1.18 15.62
CA ALA A 51 0.84 1.28 16.39
C ALA A 51 1.12 2.71 16.86
N PHE A 52 0.93 3.69 15.97
CA PHE A 52 1.06 5.12 16.30
C PHE A 52 0.06 5.55 17.38
N LYS A 53 -1.22 5.16 17.25
CA LYS A 53 -2.27 5.47 18.24
C LYS A 53 -1.94 4.87 19.63
N ASN A 54 -1.38 3.67 19.65
CA ASN A 54 -0.98 2.98 20.87
C ASN A 54 0.39 3.45 21.43
N ARG A 55 1.06 4.40 20.75
CA ARG A 55 2.43 4.85 21.07
C ARG A 55 3.46 3.71 21.08
N ASP A 56 3.18 2.63 20.37
CA ASP A 56 4.09 1.50 20.24
C ASP A 56 5.08 1.77 19.10
N MET A 57 6.16 2.47 19.45
CA MET A 57 7.20 2.87 18.50
C MET A 57 8.02 1.67 17.99
N ALA A 58 8.13 0.60 18.78
CA ALA A 58 8.83 -0.62 18.36
C ALA A 58 8.05 -1.35 17.26
N ALA A 59 6.74 -1.52 17.46
CA ALA A 59 5.86 -2.06 16.43
C ALA A 59 5.84 -1.15 15.19
N PHE A 60 5.72 0.17 15.37
CA PHE A 60 5.71 1.12 14.26
C PHE A 60 6.97 1.04 13.40
N GLN A 61 8.16 1.01 14.04
CA GLN A 61 9.43 0.88 13.34
C GLN A 61 9.54 -0.46 12.58
N LYS A 62 9.07 -1.56 13.18
CA LYS A 62 9.05 -2.87 12.52
C LYS A 62 8.15 -2.84 11.27
N ILE A 63 6.95 -2.29 11.40
CA ILE A 63 5.99 -2.18 10.29
C ILE A 63 6.59 -1.34 9.14
N LEU A 64 7.28 -0.23 9.45
CA LEU A 64 7.97 0.57 8.45
C LEU A 64 9.09 -0.21 7.73
N ASN A 65 9.89 -0.98 8.47
CA ASN A 65 10.94 -1.79 7.86
C ASN A 65 10.35 -2.86 6.92
N ASP A 66 9.28 -3.54 7.34
CA ASP A 66 8.58 -4.54 6.53
C ASP A 66 7.95 -3.90 5.27
N GLU A 67 7.38 -2.70 5.41
CA GLU A 67 6.82 -1.95 4.28
C GLU A 67 7.91 -1.51 3.28
N ILE A 68 9.07 -1.04 3.75
CA ILE A 68 10.21 -0.68 2.89
C ILE A 68 10.70 -1.89 2.10
N LEU A 69 10.83 -3.04 2.74
CA LEU A 69 11.22 -4.28 2.07
C LEU A 69 10.19 -4.71 1.02
N PHE A 70 8.91 -4.62 1.36
CA PHE A 70 7.83 -4.94 0.44
C PHE A 70 7.81 -4.00 -0.78
N VAL A 71 7.92 -2.69 -0.58
CA VAL A 71 7.94 -1.72 -1.69
C VAL A 71 9.21 -1.88 -2.54
N ARG A 72 10.36 -2.23 -1.93
CA ARG A 72 11.58 -2.54 -2.68
C ARG A 72 11.39 -3.76 -3.58
N ASP A 73 10.83 -4.84 -3.04
CA ASP A 73 10.54 -6.06 -3.80
C ASP A 73 9.54 -5.77 -4.94
N LEU A 74 8.49 -5.01 -4.65
CA LEU A 74 7.54 -4.52 -5.67
C LEU A 74 8.23 -3.72 -6.78
N GLY A 75 9.15 -2.83 -6.41
CA GLY A 75 9.94 -2.02 -7.35
C GLY A 75 10.87 -2.88 -8.20
N GLN A 76 11.55 -3.87 -7.63
CA GLN A 76 12.35 -4.81 -8.41
C GLN A 76 11.47 -5.61 -9.38
N ILE A 77 10.31 -6.09 -8.94
CA ILE A 77 9.39 -6.83 -9.80
C ILE A 77 8.81 -5.92 -10.90
N ALA A 78 8.56 -4.63 -10.63
CA ALA A 78 7.95 -3.70 -11.58
C ALA A 78 8.93 -3.13 -12.61
N PHE A 79 10.22 -2.99 -12.29
CA PHE A 79 11.21 -2.30 -13.12
C PHE A 79 12.32 -3.21 -13.70
N HIS A 80 12.20 -4.54 -13.58
CA HIS A 80 13.04 -5.47 -14.35
C HIS A 80 12.61 -5.44 -15.82
N PHE A 81 13.37 -4.69 -16.64
CA PHE A 81 13.41 -4.78 -18.10
C PHE A 81 14.39 -5.86 -18.55
#